data_AF-A0A7U9SZF6-F1
#
_entry.id   AF-A0A7U9SZF6-F1
#
_cell.length_a   1.000
_cell.length_b   1.000
_cell.length_c   1.000
_cell.angle_alpha   90.00
_cell.angle_beta   90.00
_cell.angle_gamma   90.00
#
_symmetry.space_group_name_H-M   'P 1'
#
loop_
_entity.id
_entity.type
_entity.pdbx_description
1 polymer ?
#
loop_
_entity_poly.entity_id
_entity_poly.type
_entity_poly.pdbx_seq_one_letter_code
_entity_poly.pdbx_strand_id
1 'polypeptide(L)'
;MLEEVLYYDEDDCVIDFDINDSGITDVLSEIKNNWNELNEDERKGNIEDFSNILAEKLGLENISECNFYYENEQGNYGFYSKADNSINLNTKYLYDYKETVNTVAHELRHAYQYQRAEIGETHKIFDI
;
A
#
# COMPACT_ATOMS: atom_id res chain seq x y z
N MET A 1 -16.73 -2.58 -28.42
CA MET A 1 -16.36 -3.57 -27.39
C MET A 1 -15.24 -2.95 -26.57
N LEU A 2 -15.59 -2.22 -25.51
CA LEU A 2 -14.63 -1.53 -24.61
C LEU A 2 -15.01 -1.74 -23.13
N GLU A 3 -15.99 -2.61 -22.86
CA GLU A 3 -16.59 -2.77 -21.52
C GLU A 3 -16.00 -3.94 -20.72
N GLU A 4 -15.06 -4.71 -21.26
CA GLU A 4 -14.56 -5.94 -20.61
C GLU A 4 -13.24 -5.78 -19.82
N VAL A 5 -12.63 -4.59 -19.75
CA VAL A 5 -11.32 -4.39 -19.09
C VAL A 5 -11.42 -3.79 -17.68
N LEU A 6 -12.61 -3.37 -17.23
CA LEU A 6 -12.79 -2.66 -15.95
C LEU A 6 -13.40 -3.52 -14.83
N TYR A 7 -13.53 -4.83 -15.02
CA TYR A 7 -14.05 -5.76 -14.02
C TYR A 7 -12.94 -6.65 -13.44
N TYR A 8 -11.82 -6.03 -13.05
CA TYR A 8 -11.02 -6.61 -11.99
C TYR A 8 -11.66 -6.14 -10.69
N ASP A 9 -12.22 -7.06 -9.93
CA ASP A 9 -12.68 -6.79 -8.57
C ASP A 9 -11.49 -6.15 -7.82
N GLU A 10 -11.65 -4.96 -7.26
CA GLU A 10 -10.58 -4.31 -6.46
C GLU A 10 -10.16 -5.21 -5.29
N ASP A 11 -11.03 -6.14 -4.89
CA ASP A 11 -10.86 -7.16 -3.86
C ASP A 11 -10.10 -8.43 -4.31
N ASP A 12 -9.94 -8.68 -5.62
CA ASP A 12 -9.21 -9.85 -6.16
C ASP A 12 -7.71 -9.55 -6.39
N CYS A 13 -7.20 -8.42 -5.86
CA CYS A 13 -5.80 -8.04 -5.96
C CYS A 13 -4.90 -8.93 -5.09
N VAL A 14 -4.58 -10.12 -5.61
CA VAL A 14 -3.36 -10.84 -5.24
C VAL A 14 -2.19 -9.91 -5.56
N ILE A 15 -1.42 -9.56 -4.54
CA ILE A 15 -0.19 -8.78 -4.63
C ILE A 15 0.78 -9.51 -5.57
N ASP A 16 0.79 -9.16 -6.85
CA ASP A 16 1.76 -9.62 -7.84
C ASP A 16 2.99 -8.69 -7.82
N PHE A 17 3.51 -8.45 -6.62
CA PHE A 17 4.88 -7.99 -6.50
C PHE A 17 5.75 -9.23 -6.58
N ASP A 18 6.87 -9.13 -7.30
CA ASP A 18 7.95 -10.09 -7.14
C ASP A 18 8.53 -9.89 -5.72
N ILE A 19 7.84 -10.45 -4.72
CA ILE A 19 8.18 -10.41 -3.28
C ILE A 19 9.55 -11.06 -3.04
N ASN A 20 10.15 -11.71 -4.05
CA ASN A 20 11.51 -12.25 -3.99
C ASN A 20 12.61 -11.16 -3.87
N ASP A 21 12.27 -9.88 -3.88
CA ASP A 21 13.19 -8.82 -3.46
C ASP A 21 13.53 -8.97 -1.96
N SER A 22 14.81 -9.18 -1.67
CA SER A 22 15.30 -9.41 -0.30
C SER A 22 14.97 -8.26 0.65
N GLY A 23 14.96 -7.01 0.17
CA GLY A 23 14.66 -5.84 1.02
C GLY A 23 13.19 -5.77 1.46
N ILE A 24 12.24 -6.13 0.58
CA ILE A 24 10.83 -6.23 0.96
C ILE A 24 10.63 -7.43 1.89
N THR A 25 11.24 -8.58 1.56
CA THR A 25 11.12 -9.80 2.37
C THR A 25 11.62 -9.59 3.80
N ASP A 26 12.76 -8.92 3.98
CA ASP A 26 13.35 -8.67 5.29
C ASP A 26 12.43 -7.80 6.16
N VAL A 27 11.94 -6.67 5.65
CA VAL A 27 11.03 -5.78 6.38
C VAL A 27 9.68 -6.44 6.67
N LEU A 28 9.12 -7.17 5.71
CA LEU A 28 7.89 -7.95 5.93
C LEU A 28 8.10 -9.04 6.99
N SER A 29 9.27 -9.66 7.03
CA SER A 29 9.59 -10.67 8.04
C SER A 29 9.68 -10.06 9.45
N GLU A 30 10.27 -8.87 9.57
CA GLU A 30 10.39 -8.14 10.83
C GLU A 30 9.01 -7.69 11.35
N ILE A 31 8.20 -7.10 10.47
CA ILE A 31 6.80 -6.74 10.74
C ILE A 31 6.04 -7.97 11.25
N LYS A 32 6.07 -9.06 10.49
CA LYS A 32 5.34 -10.29 10.82
C LYS A 32 5.75 -10.88 12.17
N ASN A 33 7.04 -10.90 12.48
CA ASN A 33 7.54 -11.57 13.67
C ASN A 33 7.27 -10.78 14.95
N ASN A 34 7.26 -9.45 14.88
CA ASN A 34 7.20 -8.60 16.07
C ASN A 34 5.83 -7.93 16.28
N TRP A 35 4.93 -7.91 15.28
CA TRP A 35 3.71 -7.08 15.27
C TRP A 35 2.86 -7.10 16.56
N ASN A 36 2.65 -8.30 17.12
CA ASN A 36 1.80 -8.49 18.29
C ASN A 36 2.45 -7.97 19.59
N GLU A 37 3.76 -7.79 19.59
CA GLU A 37 4.53 -7.25 20.72
C GLU A 37 4.63 -5.72 20.66
N LEU A 38 4.46 -5.14 19.47
CA LEU A 38 4.48 -3.71 19.24
C LEU A 38 3.21 -3.04 19.75
N ASN A 39 3.38 -1.86 20.35
CA ASN A 39 2.28 -0.92 20.61
C ASN A 39 1.84 -0.21 19.31
N GLU A 40 0.75 0.55 19.37
CA GLU A 40 0.18 1.19 18.18
C GLU A 40 1.16 2.17 17.50
N ASP A 41 1.90 2.97 18.25
CA ASP A 41 2.83 3.95 17.68
C ASP A 41 4.05 3.27 17.04
N GLU A 42 4.53 2.17 17.62
CA GLU A 42 5.56 1.32 17.01
C GLU A 42 5.07 0.67 15.71
N ARG A 43 3.81 0.22 15.67
CA ARG A 43 3.21 -0.32 14.44
C ARG A 43 3.12 0.75 13.34
N LYS A 44 2.74 1.98 13.70
CA LYS A 44 2.70 3.11 12.76
C LYS A 44 4.08 3.36 12.15
N GLY A 45 5.12 3.43 12.99
CA GLY A 45 6.51 3.60 12.52
C GLY A 45 6.95 2.49 11.56
N ASN A 46 6.70 1.22 11.91
CA ASN A 46 7.03 0.11 11.01
C ASN A 46 6.28 0.16 9.67
N ILE A 47 5.05 0.68 9.66
CA ILE A 47 4.27 0.86 8.44
C ILE A 47 4.75 2.02 7.60
N GLU A 48 5.14 3.13 8.22
CA GLU A 48 5.80 4.24 7.52
C GLU A 48 7.08 3.76 6.84
N ASP A 49 7.93 3.00 7.55
CA ASP A 49 9.16 2.43 6.98
C ASP A 49 8.87 1.48 5.81
N PHE A 50 7.89 0.58 5.97
CA PHE A 50 7.46 -0.32 4.91
C PHE A 50 6.92 0.43 3.69
N SER A 51 6.08 1.45 3.90
CA SER A 51 5.51 2.28 2.85
C SER A 51 6.62 2.99 2.05
N ASN A 52 7.61 3.56 2.74
CA ASN A 52 8.75 4.21 2.09
C ASN A 52 9.57 3.24 1.23
N ILE A 53 9.91 2.06 1.76
CA ILE A 53 10.67 1.04 1.03
C ILE A 53 9.90 0.56 -0.20
N LEU A 54 8.60 0.34 -0.06
CA LEU A 54 7.76 -0.10 -1.17
C LEU A 54 7.61 1.01 -2.22
N ALA A 55 7.46 2.26 -1.79
CA ALA A 55 7.35 3.41 -2.68
C ALA A 55 8.62 3.61 -3.52
N GLU A 56 9.79 3.51 -2.90
CA GLU A 56 11.08 3.57 -3.59
C GLU A 56 11.22 2.47 -4.65
N LYS A 57 10.80 1.24 -4.32
CA LYS A 57 10.87 0.10 -5.25
C LYS A 57 9.91 0.22 -6.42
N LEU A 58 8.74 0.82 -6.19
CA LEU A 58 7.80 1.17 -7.25
C LEU A 58 8.29 2.33 -8.13
N GLY A 59 9.38 3.00 -7.75
CA GLY A 59 9.88 4.18 -8.47
C GLY A 59 8.88 5.34 -8.40
N LEU A 60 8.18 5.50 -7.28
CA LEU A 60 7.37 6.69 -7.02
C LEU A 60 8.30 7.89 -6.85
N GLU A 61 8.08 8.93 -7.65
CA GLU A 61 8.92 10.14 -7.62
C GLU A 61 8.51 11.06 -6.47
N ASN A 62 7.24 11.00 -6.06
CA ASN A 62 6.71 11.69 -4.89
C ASN A 62 6.10 10.67 -3.93
N ILE A 63 6.87 10.27 -2.90
CA ILE A 63 6.45 9.26 -1.93
C ILE A 63 5.23 9.76 -1.16
N SER A 64 4.20 8.93 -1.06
CA SER A 64 2.98 9.30 -0.35
C SER A 64 3.18 9.27 1.16
N GLU A 65 2.71 10.32 1.86
CA GLU A 65 2.76 10.39 3.33
C GLU A 65 1.79 9.36 3.93
N CYS A 66 2.21 8.66 5.00
CA CYS A 66 1.32 7.76 5.74
C CYS A 66 0.62 8.53 6.87
N ASN A 67 -0.70 8.66 6.75
CA ASN A 67 -1.58 9.24 7.74
C ASN A 67 -2.40 8.16 8.44
N PHE A 68 -2.79 8.43 9.68
CA PHE A 68 -3.58 7.50 10.48
C PHE A 68 -4.85 8.17 11.00
N TYR A 69 -5.99 7.51 10.84
CA TYR A 69 -7.27 7.96 11.35
C TYR A 69 -8.00 6.82 12.05
N TYR A 70 -9.04 7.13 12.82
CA TYR A 70 -9.92 6.13 13.40
C TYR A 70 -11.33 6.29 12.87
N GLU A 71 -11.87 5.23 12.30
CA GLU A 71 -13.27 5.16 11.93
C GLU A 71 -13.85 3.78 12.26
N ASN A 72 -15.03 3.74 12.88
CA ASN A 72 -15.61 2.48 13.34
C ASN A 72 -16.43 1.75 12.27
N GLU A 73 -16.54 2.30 11.06
CA GLU A 73 -17.22 1.65 9.95
C GLU A 73 -16.51 0.33 9.55
N GLN A 74 -17.29 -0.68 9.18
CA GLN A 74 -16.74 -1.96 8.74
C GLN A 74 -16.29 -1.87 7.28
N GLY A 75 -15.13 -2.43 6.94
CA GLY A 75 -14.59 -2.44 5.58
C GLY A 75 -13.78 -1.21 5.18
N ASN A 76 -13.75 -0.17 6.03
CA ASN A 76 -12.92 1.01 5.80
C ASN A 76 -11.49 0.79 6.33
N TYR A 77 -10.66 0.06 5.58
CA TYR A 77 -9.27 -0.28 5.98
C TYR A 77 -8.29 0.88 5.76
N GLY A 78 -8.50 1.64 4.70
CA GLY A 78 -7.67 2.76 4.31
C GLY A 78 -8.08 3.33 2.96
N PHE A 79 -7.42 4.39 2.53
CA PHE A 79 -7.59 4.98 1.20
C PHE A 79 -6.41 5.87 0.81
N TYR A 80 -6.17 5.99 -0.50
CA TYR A 80 -5.27 6.96 -1.09
C TYR A 80 -5.99 8.29 -1.39
N SER A 81 -5.43 9.40 -0.92
CA SER A 81 -5.88 10.75 -1.21
C SER A 81 -4.98 11.42 -2.25
N LYS A 82 -5.57 11.71 -3.42
CA LYS A 82 -4.91 12.45 -4.52
C LYS A 82 -4.72 13.94 -4.19
N ALA A 83 -5.51 14.48 -3.27
CA ALA A 83 -5.52 15.91 -2.95
C ALA A 83 -4.21 16.36 -2.28
N ASP A 84 -3.61 15.48 -1.49
CA ASP A 84 -2.40 15.72 -0.71
C ASP A 84 -1.34 14.63 -0.87
N ASN A 85 -1.55 13.66 -1.77
CA ASN A 85 -0.66 12.51 -1.99
C ASN A 85 -0.40 11.73 -0.70
N SER A 86 -1.45 11.34 0.02
CA SER A 86 -1.34 10.60 1.27
C SER A 86 -2.03 9.24 1.23
N ILE A 87 -1.44 8.27 1.91
CA ILE A 87 -2.06 6.98 2.24
C ILE A 87 -2.64 7.12 3.63
N ASN A 88 -3.94 6.90 3.76
CA ASN A 88 -4.64 7.05 5.02
C ASN A 88 -5.03 5.65 5.50
N LEU A 89 -4.58 5.27 6.70
CA LEU A 89 -4.83 3.96 7.28
C LEU A 89 -5.72 4.07 8.51
N ASN A 90 -6.72 3.19 8.59
CA ASN A 90 -7.62 3.15 9.74
C ASN A 90 -6.99 2.35 10.89
N THR A 91 -6.75 3.02 12.01
CA THR A 91 -6.11 2.43 13.20
C THR A 91 -6.91 1.27 13.79
N LYS A 92 -8.22 1.20 13.50
CA LYS A 92 -9.09 0.07 13.87
C LYS A 92 -8.51 -1.27 13.40
N TYR A 93 -7.83 -1.34 12.25
CA TYR A 93 -7.37 -2.59 11.66
C TYR A 93 -5.88 -2.88 11.87
N LEU A 94 -5.14 -2.02 12.58
CA LEU A 94 -3.72 -2.23 12.90
C LEU A 94 -3.46 -3.44 13.83
N TYR A 95 -4.48 -4.14 14.30
CA TYR A 95 -4.31 -5.42 15.00
C TYR A 95 -3.96 -6.56 14.04
N ASP A 96 -4.27 -6.45 12.74
CA ASP A 96 -3.96 -7.44 11.73
C ASP A 96 -2.88 -6.91 10.78
N TYR A 97 -1.65 -7.42 10.96
CA TYR A 97 -0.51 -7.00 10.14
C TYR A 97 -0.71 -7.33 8.66
N LYS A 98 -1.40 -8.43 8.33
CA LYS A 98 -1.58 -8.85 6.93
C LYS A 98 -2.48 -7.88 6.21
N GLU A 99 -3.63 -7.59 6.81
CA GLU A 99 -4.56 -6.60 6.27
C GLU A 99 -3.87 -5.24 6.16
N THR A 100 -3.16 -4.80 7.20
CA THR A 100 -2.46 -3.51 7.18
C THR A 100 -1.44 -3.42 6.04
N VAL A 101 -0.57 -4.42 5.88
CA VAL A 101 0.43 -4.47 4.81
C VAL A 101 -0.23 -4.51 3.43
N ASN A 102 -1.30 -5.30 3.28
CA ASN A 102 -2.04 -5.40 2.03
C ASN A 102 -2.68 -4.06 1.66
N THR A 103 -3.29 -3.36 2.62
CA THR A 103 -3.86 -2.03 2.42
C THR A 103 -2.78 -1.04 1.97
N VAL A 104 -1.62 -1.00 2.63
CA VAL A 104 -0.51 -0.11 2.22
C VAL A 104 -0.08 -0.37 0.78
N ALA A 105 0.11 -1.62 0.39
CA ALA A 105 0.50 -1.99 -0.96
C ALA A 105 -0.57 -1.61 -2.00
N HIS A 106 -1.85 -1.81 -1.67
CA HIS A 106 -2.99 -1.43 -2.49
C HIS A 106 -3.02 0.09 -2.72
N GLU A 107 -2.90 0.89 -1.67
CA GLU A 107 -2.95 2.35 -1.78
C GLU A 107 -1.72 2.94 -2.49
N LEU A 108 -0.53 2.37 -2.28
CA LEU A 108 0.67 2.77 -3.04
C LEU A 108 0.54 2.50 -4.53
N ARG A 109 -0.18 1.44 -4.92
CA ARG A 109 -0.49 1.18 -6.33
C ARG A 109 -1.39 2.26 -6.92
N HIS A 110 -2.39 2.72 -6.18
CA HIS A 110 -3.22 3.87 -6.60
C HIS A 110 -2.38 5.13 -6.79
N ALA A 111 -1.45 5.40 -5.86
CA ALA A 111 -0.51 6.51 -5.98
C ALA A 111 0.36 6.39 -7.24
N TYR A 112 0.93 5.21 -7.49
CA TYR A 112 1.75 4.95 -8.67
C TYR A 112 0.98 5.16 -9.97
N GLN A 113 -0.22 4.56 -10.07
CA GLN A 113 -1.07 4.70 -11.25
C GLN A 113 -1.46 6.15 -11.51
N TYR A 114 -1.76 6.91 -10.44
CA TYR A 114 -2.07 8.33 -10.54
C TYR A 114 -0.87 9.13 -11.07
N GLN A 115 0.33 8.92 -10.50
CA GLN A 115 1.54 9.62 -10.98
C GLN A 115 1.85 9.32 -12.44
N ARG A 116 1.72 8.06 -12.87
CA ARG A 116 1.97 7.70 -14.28
C ARG A 116 0.93 8.34 -15.22
N ALA A 117 -0.33 8.40 -14.81
CA ALA A 117 -1.37 9.08 -15.56
C ALA A 117 -1.11 10.59 -15.71
N GLU A 118 -0.64 11.28 -14.66
CA GLU A 118 -0.33 12.72 -14.69
C GLU A 118 0.84 13.06 -15.64
N ILE A 119 1.82 12.17 -15.78
CA ILE A 119 2.96 12.35 -16.69
C ILE A 119 2.55 12.13 -18.17
N GLY A 120 1.33 11.63 -18.42
CA GLY A 120 0.86 11.27 -19.76
C GLY A 120 1.45 9.96 -20.27
N GLU A 121 2.09 9.17 -19.40
CA GLU A 121 2.56 7.83 -19.70
C GLU A 121 1.50 6.82 -19.26
N THR A 122 0.74 6.29 -20.23
CA THR A 122 -0.06 5.10 -19.97
C THR A 122 0.85 3.89 -19.84
N HIS A 123 0.62 3.12 -18.78
CA HIS A 123 1.31 1.89 -18.37
C HIS A 123 2.11 1.17 -19.47
N LYS A 124 3.44 1.10 -19.31
CA LYS A 124 4.21 -0.01 -19.90
C LYS A 124 4.06 -1.19 -18.96
N ILE A 125 3.43 -2.25 -19.46
CA ILE A 125 3.49 -3.58 -18.84
C ILE A 125 4.97 -3.94 -18.77
N PHE A 126 5.53 -3.98 -17.57
CA PHE A 126 6.83 -4.60 -17.37
C PHE A 126 6.55 -6.10 -17.25
N ASP A 127 6.84 -6.84 -18.32
CA ASP A 127 7.05 -8.28 -18.23
C ASP A 127 8.31 -8.49 -17.37
N ILE A 128 8.12 -8.78 -16.08
CA ILE A 128 9.17 -9.31 -15.20
C ILE A 128 8.71 -10.70 -14.76
#